data_AF-A0A832PNV4-F1
#
_entry.id   AF-A0A832PNV4-F1
#
_cell.length_a   1.000
_cell.length_b   1.000
_cell.length_c   1.000
_cell.angle_alpha   90.00
_cell.angle_beta   90.00
_cell.angle_gamma   90.00
#
_symmetry.space_group_name_H-M   'P 1'
#
loop_
_entity.id
_entity.type
_entity.pdbx_description
1 polymer ?
#
loop_
_entity_poly.entity_id
_entity_poly.type
_entity_poly.pdbx_seq_one_letter_code
_entity_poly.pdbx_strand_id
1 'polypeptide(L)' 'MSWTDDRVETLKRLWAEGQSASQIAKELGGVTRNAVIGKVHRLGLSNRTEGEEPAKPAAAAPSAAATPAA' A
#
# COMPACT_ATOMS: atom_id res chain seq x y z
N MET A 1 8.56 -13.45 2.16
CA MET A 1 9.27 -12.27 2.70
C MET A 1 8.47 -11.67 3.85
N SER A 2 8.98 -11.79 5.08
CA SER A 2 8.36 -11.14 6.23
C SER A 2 8.76 -9.67 6.28
N TRP A 3 7.80 -8.78 6.52
CA TRP A 3 8.09 -7.42 6.96
C TRP A 3 8.55 -7.50 8.41
N THR A 4 9.86 -7.63 8.61
CA THR A 4 10.49 -7.59 9.93
C THR A 4 10.41 -6.18 10.51
N ASP A 5 10.50 -6.08 11.83
CA ASP A 5 10.42 -4.80 12.54
C ASP A 5 11.52 -3.82 12.07
N ASP A 6 12.75 -4.30 11.91
CA ASP A 6 13.90 -3.57 11.35
C ASP A 6 13.63 -2.95 9.96
N ARG A 7 12.94 -3.71 9.09
CA ARG A 7 12.53 -3.21 7.76
C ARG A 7 11.44 -2.16 7.86
N VAL A 8 10.53 -2.29 8.83
CA VAL A 8 9.47 -1.31 9.07
C VAL A 8 10.05 -0.02 9.65
N GLU A 9 11.01 -0.10 10.56
CA GLU A 9 11.79 1.03 11.08
C GLU A 9 12.50 1.77 9.95
N THR A 10 13.25 1.04 9.11
CA THR A 10 13.97 1.63 7.97
C THR A 10 13.01 2.26 6.96
N LEU A 11 11.89 1.60 6.66
CA LEU A 11 10.82 2.17 5.84
C LEU A 11 10.31 3.49 6.43
N LYS A 12 9.95 3.53 7.72
CA LYS A 12 9.42 4.73 8.38
C LYS A 12 10.42 5.87 8.33
N ARG A 13 11.70 5.58 8.62
CA ARG A 13 12.79 6.55 8.61
C ARG A 13 13.01 7.14 7.21
N LEU A 14 13.26 6.30 6.21
CA LEU A 14 13.47 6.76 4.83
C LEU A 14 12.22 7.42 4.26
N TRP A 15 11.03 6.90 4.60
CA TRP A 15 9.78 7.54 4.26
C TRP A 15 9.79 8.94 4.84
N ALA A 16 9.96 9.14 6.15
CA ALA A 16 10.01 10.46 6.79
C ALA A 16 11.07 11.41 6.19
N GLU A 17 12.20 10.89 5.71
CA GLU A 17 13.25 11.66 5.04
C GLU A 17 12.88 12.22 3.65
N GLY A 18 11.82 11.72 3.01
CA GLY A 18 11.43 12.20 1.68
C GLY A 18 11.58 11.17 0.57
N GLN A 19 12.13 9.99 0.88
CA GLN A 19 12.51 9.03 -0.15
C GLN A 19 11.30 8.47 -0.89
N SER A 20 11.46 8.23 -2.19
CA SER A 20 10.44 7.57 -3.00
C SER A 20 10.39 6.07 -2.72
N ALA A 21 9.22 5.45 -2.88
CA ALA A 21 9.04 4.01 -2.66
C ALA A 21 10.02 3.12 -3.46
N SER A 22 10.43 3.57 -4.66
CA SER A 22 11.41 2.86 -5.49
C SER A 22 12.82 2.89 -4.91
N GLN A 23 13.20 4.00 -4.26
CA GLN A 23 14.49 4.12 -3.57
C GLN A 23 14.49 3.29 -2.28
N ILE A 24 13.41 3.40 -1.49
CA ILE A 24 13.24 2.60 -0.27
C ILE A 24 13.26 1.09 -0.60
N ALA A 25 12.64 0.69 -1.70
CA ALA A 25 12.66 -0.70 -2.16
C ALA A 25 14.07 -1.19 -2.54
N LYS A 26 14.89 -0.32 -3.16
CA LYS A 26 16.30 -0.63 -3.43
C LYS A 26 17.09 -0.82 -2.14
N GLU A 27 16.84 0.04 -1.15
CA GLU A 27 17.60 0.04 0.10
C GLU A 27 17.22 -1.14 1.02
N LEU A 28 15.92 -1.45 1.13
CA LEU A 28 15.45 -2.59 1.90
C LEU A 28 15.87 -3.96 1.29
N GLY A 29 16.07 -4.00 -0.03
CA GLY A 29 16.47 -5.19 -0.80
C GLY A 29 15.42 -6.31 -0.81
N GLY A 30 15.13 -6.92 -1.96
CA GLY A 30 14.16 -8.05 -2.01
C GLY A 30 12.72 -7.68 -1.66
N VAL A 31 12.37 -6.39 -1.73
CA VAL A 31 11.00 -5.87 -1.75
C VAL A 31 10.83 -4.98 -2.97
N THR A 32 9.64 -4.95 -3.58
CA THR A 32 9.36 -4.12 -4.77
C THR A 32 8.75 -2.78 -4.37
N ARG A 33 8.77 -1.81 -5.29
CA ARG A 33 8.08 -0.51 -5.11
C ARG A 33 6.63 -0.69 -4.64
N ASN A 34 5.91 -1.65 -5.24
CA ASN A 34 4.51 -1.91 -4.91
C ASN A 34 4.35 -2.52 -3.50
N ALA A 35 5.30 -3.36 -3.07
CA ALA A 35 5.30 -3.88 -1.70
C ALA A 35 5.51 -2.77 -0.66
N VAL A 36 6.38 -1.80 -0.97
CA VAL A 36 6.63 -0.62 -0.14
C VAL A 36 5.37 0.26 -0.04
N ILE A 37 4.76 0.62 -1.17
CA ILE A 37 3.50 1.41 -1.20
C ILE A 37 2.41 0.69 -0.40
N GLY A 38 2.25 -0.62 -0.64
CA GLY A 38 1.29 -1.43 0.08
C GLY A 38 1.52 -1.40 1.60
N LYS A 39 2.78 -1.49 2.06
CA LYS A 39 3.10 -1.44 3.49
C LYS A 39 2.89 -0.05 4.09
N VAL A 40 3.28 1.02 3.40
CA VAL A 40 3.04 2.41 3.80
C VAL A 40 1.54 2.64 4.04
N HIS A 41 0.71 2.19 3.10
CA HIS A 41 -0.76 2.23 3.24
C HIS A 41 -1.27 1.41 4.42
N ARG A 42 -0.74 0.20 4.66
CA ARG A 42 -1.15 -0.63 5.81
C ARG A 42 -0.74 -0.04 7.16
N LEU A 43 0.35 0.74 7.16
CA LEU A 43 0.86 1.45 8.35
C LEU A 43 0.19 2.80 8.55
N GLY A 44 -0.63 3.28 7.60
CA GLY A 44 -1.25 4.60 7.67
C GLY A 44 -0.23 5.75 7.65
N LEU A 45 0.96 5.51 7.10
CA LEU A 45 1.97 6.55 6.91
C LEU A 45 1.43 7.55 5.88
N SER A 46 1.37 8.84 6.25
CA SER A 46 0.83 9.89 5.37
C SER A 46 1.42 9.78 3.97
N ASN A 47 0.53 9.60 3.01
CA ASN A 47 0.91 9.51 1.62
C ASN A 47 1.19 10.94 1.16
N ARG A 48 2.46 11.30 0.98
CA ARG A 48 2.84 12.64 0.47
C ARG A 48 2.24 12.98 -0.90
N THR A 49 1.54 12.04 -1.52
CA THR A 49 0.84 12.18 -2.79
C THR A 49 -0.67 12.31 -2.62
N GLU A 50 -1.19 12.46 -1.40
CA GLU A 50 -2.62 12.69 -1.15
C GLU A 50 -2.90 14.20 -1.01
N GLY A 51 -3.04 14.83 -2.18
CA GLY A 51 -4.17 15.72 -2.40
C GLY A 51 -5.24 14.91 -3.13
N GLU A 52 -5.90 13.98 -2.43
CA GLU A 52 -7.28 13.57 -2.71
C GLU A 52 -7.75 12.69 -1.54
N GLU A 53 -8.81 13.15 -0.88
CA GLU A 53 -9.45 12.50 0.25
C GLU A 53 -10.18 11.18 -0.12
N PRO A 54 -10.55 10.36 0.88
CA PRO A 54 -10.76 8.93 0.72
C PRO A 54 -12.19 8.60 0.28
N ALA A 55 -12.31 7.73 -0.73
CA ALA A 55 -13.54 6.98 -0.97
C ALA A 55 -13.25 5.47 -0.90
N LYS A 56 -13.25 4.94 0.32
CA LYS A 56 -13.69 3.56 0.56
C LYS A 56 -15.14 3.64 1.06
N PRO A 57 -15.99 2.64 0.77
CA PRO A 57 -15.65 1.25 1.01
C PRO A 57 -15.95 0.29 -0.14
N ALA A 58 -15.07 -0.71 -0.25
CA ALA A 58 -15.43 -2.00 -0.80
C ALA A 58 -16.61 -2.60 0.01
N ALA A 59 -17.80 -2.67 -0.59
CA ALA A 59 -18.87 -3.62 -0.26
C ALA A 59 -20.03 -3.55 -1.29
N ALA A 60 -19.92 -4.28 -2.40
CA ALA A 60 -21.05 -4.84 -3.17
C ALA A 60 -20.44 -5.86 -4.16
N ALA A 61 -20.30 -7.12 -3.73
CA ALA A 61 -21.12 -8.24 -4.18
C ALA A 61 -20.91 -8.60 -5.68
N PRO A 62 -20.47 -9.83 -6.02
CA PRO A 62 -20.57 -10.31 -7.39
C PRO A 62 -22.07 -10.35 -7.72
N SER A 63 -22.52 -9.54 -8.67
CA SER A 63 -23.88 -9.64 -9.20
C SER A 63 -23.97 -10.93 -10.01
N ALA A 64 -24.14 -12.04 -9.30
CA ALA A 64 -24.89 -13.18 -9.79
C ALA A 64 -26.36 -12.77 -9.82
N ALA A 65 -26.76 -12.02 -10.84
CA ALA A 65 -28.15 -11.91 -11.24
C ALA A 65 -28.36 -12.91 -12.37
N ALA A 66 -28.68 -14.15 -11.98
CA ALA A 66 -29.47 -15.00 -12.82
C ALA A 66 -30.83 -14.32 -13.04
N THR A 67 -31.26 -14.22 -14.29
CA THR A 67 -32.68 -14.35 -14.63
C THR A 67 -32.79 -15.33 -15.79
N PRO A 68 -33.33 -16.54 -15.54
CA PRO A 68 -34.05 -17.29 -16.55
C PRO A 68 -35.47 -16.69 -16.73
N ALA A 69 -36.17 -17.15 -17.76
CA ALA A 69 -37.53 -16.81 -18.23
C ALA A 69 -37.56 -15.72 -19.33
N ALA A 70 -38.15 -15.94 -20.50
CA ALA A 70 -39.10 -16.96 -20.97
C ALA A 70 -38.77 -17.42 -22.40
#